data_AF-A0A2R5FA52-F1
#
_entry.id   AF-A0A2R5FA52-F1
#
_cell.length_a   1.000
_cell.length_b   1.000
_cell.length_c   1.000
_cell.angle_alpha   90.00
_cell.angle_beta   90.00
_cell.angle_gamma   90.00
#
_symmetry.space_group_name_H-M   'P 1'
#
loop_
_entity.id
_entity.type
_entity.pdbx_description
1 polymer ?
#
loop_
_entity_poly.entity_id
_entity_poly.type
_entity_poly.pdbx_seq_one_letter_code
_entity_poly.pdbx_strand_id
1 'polypeptide(L)'
;MIKTIALLVALLSLSGCTGLAKPASPIATYDFGLVSATSSIALPVRFAGVAAAPGLFSTDMRYRIAYQDGSQIRVYANSRWIAPPAELLSQQLRQSFAFDNASPCRLSLELTRFDQIFDSATASHVSIQLNAVVRDGAHGAQQQFSIDVPAPSPNAQGGVSALIAGSDQLLAPLAQWTQQLDCKPPQASP
;
A
#
# COMPACT_ATOMS: atom_id res chain seq x y z
N MET A 1 20.82 4.76 68.96
CA MET A 1 19.41 4.48 68.58
C MET A 1 18.91 5.39 67.44
N ILE A 2 19.21 6.69 67.44
CA ILE A 2 18.82 7.62 66.34
C ILE A 2 19.46 7.28 64.98
N LYS A 3 20.73 6.85 64.95
CA LYS A 3 21.45 6.44 63.73
C LYS A 3 20.85 5.20 63.04
N THR A 4 20.31 4.26 63.82
CA THR A 4 19.67 3.05 63.31
C THR A 4 18.29 3.31 62.72
N ILE A 5 17.56 4.30 63.25
CA ILE A 5 16.25 4.73 62.72
C ILE A 5 16.41 5.45 61.38
N ALA A 6 17.44 6.30 61.24
CA ALA A 6 17.73 7.01 59.98
C ALA A 6 18.09 6.04 58.83
N LEU A 7 18.77 4.94 59.14
CA LEU A 7 19.14 3.92 58.16
C LEU A 7 17.93 3.10 57.69
N LEU A 8 16.97 2.81 58.57
CA LEU A 8 15.74 2.11 58.20
C LEU A 8 14.84 2.96 57.30
N VAL A 9 14.71 4.26 57.57
CA VAL A 9 13.88 5.17 56.75
C VAL A 9 14.46 5.34 55.33
N ALA A 10 15.78 5.35 55.18
CA ALA A 10 16.45 5.41 53.88
C ALA A 10 16.29 4.13 53.04
N LEU A 11 16.17 2.96 53.68
CA LEU A 11 15.91 1.69 52.98
C LEU A 11 14.44 1.56 52.51
N LEU A 12 13.49 2.19 53.20
CA LEU A 12 12.07 2.16 52.80
C LEU A 12 11.73 3.11 51.63
N SER A 13 12.58 4.09 51.32
CA SER A 13 12.40 4.97 50.15
C SER A 13 12.83 4.37 48.81
N LEU A 14 13.32 3.12 48.79
CA LEU A 14 13.77 2.43 47.57
C LEU A 14 12.76 1.46 46.95
N SER A 15 11.48 1.49 47.38
CA SER A 15 10.38 0.85 46.65
C SER A 15 10.01 1.68 45.41
N GLY A 16 10.97 1.79 44.48
CA GLY A 16 10.74 2.30 43.15
C GLY A 16 9.69 1.45 42.46
N CYS A 17 8.66 2.10 41.93
CA CYS A 17 7.60 1.50 41.14
C CYS A 17 8.18 0.57 40.08
N THR A 18 8.09 -0.74 40.27
CA THR A 18 8.18 -1.70 39.17
C THR A 18 6.89 -1.54 38.36
N GLY A 19 6.84 -0.48 37.54
CA GLY A 19 5.81 -0.34 36.53
C GLY A 19 5.90 -1.58 35.64
N LEU A 20 4.93 -2.48 35.79
CA LEU A 20 4.74 -3.61 34.88
C LEU A 20 4.69 -3.02 33.47
N ALA A 21 5.78 -3.12 32.73
CA ALA A 21 5.78 -2.83 31.31
C ALA A 21 4.80 -3.83 30.68
N LYS A 22 3.62 -3.36 30.30
CA LYS A 22 2.64 -4.18 29.58
C LYS A 22 3.36 -4.74 28.34
N PRO A 23 3.33 -6.07 28.10
CA PRO A 23 3.94 -6.64 26.91
C PRO A 23 3.44 -5.89 25.68
N ALA A 24 4.36 -5.41 24.84
CA ALA A 24 3.99 -4.78 23.58
C ALA A 24 3.15 -5.78 22.78
N SER A 25 1.98 -5.36 22.31
CA SER A 25 1.15 -6.21 21.45
C SER A 25 1.94 -6.59 20.20
N PRO A 26 1.86 -7.85 19.74
CA PRO A 26 2.53 -8.24 18.51
C PRO A 26 1.98 -7.43 17.34
N ILE A 27 2.87 -6.95 16.48
CA ILE A 27 2.51 -6.17 15.30
C ILE A 27 2.14 -7.15 14.18
N ALA A 28 0.90 -7.08 13.71
CA ALA A 28 0.45 -7.85 12.56
C ALA A 28 1.12 -7.32 11.28
N THR A 29 1.63 -8.23 10.46
CA THR A 29 2.28 -7.91 9.18
C THR A 29 1.46 -8.54 8.07
N TYR A 30 1.14 -7.75 7.04
CA TYR A 30 0.27 -8.13 5.94
C TYR A 30 1.01 -8.06 4.60
N ASP A 31 0.63 -8.93 3.68
CA ASP A 31 0.96 -8.89 2.26
C ASP A 31 -0.34 -8.98 1.43
N PHE A 32 -0.25 -9.21 0.12
CA PHE A 32 -1.42 -9.38 -0.74
C PHE A 32 -2.01 -10.79 -0.70
N GLY A 33 -1.52 -11.64 0.21
CA GLY A 33 -1.95 -13.02 0.38
C GLY A 33 -1.51 -13.93 -0.77
N LEU A 34 -2.09 -15.14 -0.76
CA LEU A 34 -1.84 -16.13 -1.78
C LEU A 34 -2.71 -15.83 -3.00
N VAL A 35 -2.08 -15.36 -4.08
CA VAL A 35 -2.74 -15.26 -5.39
C VAL A 35 -3.13 -16.67 -5.85
N SER A 36 -4.42 -16.91 -6.07
CA SER A 36 -4.85 -18.04 -6.91
C SER A 36 -4.24 -17.80 -8.29
N ALA A 37 -3.54 -18.78 -8.86
CA ALA A 37 -2.86 -18.64 -10.14
C ALA A 37 -3.88 -18.30 -11.25
N THR A 38 -4.12 -17.01 -11.47
CA THR A 38 -4.92 -16.49 -12.57
C THR A 38 -4.07 -16.58 -13.83
N SER A 39 -4.62 -17.16 -14.91
CA SER A 39 -3.99 -17.13 -16.22
C SER A 39 -3.51 -15.71 -16.54
N SER A 40 -2.20 -15.56 -16.79
CA SER A 40 -1.59 -14.24 -17.03
C SER A 40 -2.15 -13.60 -18.30
N ILE A 41 -2.62 -12.36 -18.19
CA ILE A 41 -3.10 -11.60 -19.36
C ILE A 41 -1.87 -11.02 -20.10
N ALA A 42 -1.76 -11.29 -21.40
CA ALA A 42 -0.67 -10.75 -22.20
C ALA A 42 -0.87 -9.25 -22.48
N LEU A 43 0.14 -8.42 -22.22
CA LEU A 43 0.12 -6.98 -22.47
C LEU A 43 1.25 -6.56 -23.43
N PRO A 44 0.98 -5.74 -24.46
CA PRO A 44 1.95 -5.34 -25.49
C PRO A 44 2.89 -4.22 -25.01
N VAL A 45 3.26 -4.20 -23.73
CA VAL A 45 4.09 -3.16 -23.10
C VAL A 45 5.17 -3.80 -22.23
N ARG A 46 6.34 -3.15 -22.15
CA ARG A 46 7.34 -3.51 -21.14
C ARG A 46 7.03 -2.80 -19.84
N PHE A 47 7.14 -3.52 -18.73
CA PHE A 47 6.80 -2.98 -17.42
C PHE A 47 8.03 -2.43 -16.69
N ALA A 48 7.99 -1.13 -16.37
CA ALA A 48 9.04 -0.44 -15.64
C ALA A 48 8.92 -0.55 -14.11
N GLY A 49 7.80 -1.05 -13.59
CA GLY A 49 7.49 -1.10 -12.16
C GLY A 49 6.52 -0.01 -11.71
N VAL A 50 6.28 0.01 -10.41
CA VAL A 50 5.43 1.00 -9.72
C VAL A 50 6.33 1.85 -8.82
N ALA A 51 6.33 3.16 -9.03
CA ALA A 51 6.90 4.12 -8.11
C ALA A 51 5.90 4.51 -7.02
N ALA A 52 6.39 4.99 -5.89
CA ALA A 52 5.56 5.53 -4.82
C ALA A 52 5.66 7.06 -4.82
N ALA A 53 4.52 7.74 -4.72
CA ALA A 53 4.50 9.17 -4.39
C ALA A 53 5.11 9.42 -2.99
N PRO A 54 5.53 10.66 -2.68
CA PRO A 54 6.05 11.01 -1.37
C PRO A 54 5.14 10.55 -0.22
N GLY A 55 5.73 9.85 0.76
CA GLY A 55 5.03 9.31 1.92
C GLY A 55 4.39 7.93 1.73
N LEU A 56 4.54 7.28 0.57
CA LEU A 56 4.10 5.89 0.31
C LEU A 56 5.27 4.90 0.15
N PHE A 57 6.47 5.27 0.60
CA PHE A 57 7.69 4.46 0.52
C PHE A 57 7.98 3.65 1.79
N SER A 58 7.20 3.80 2.86
CA SER A 58 7.33 2.98 4.08
C SER A 58 6.37 1.78 4.05
N THR A 59 6.57 0.87 5.01
CA THR A 59 5.67 -0.27 5.26
C THR A 59 4.43 0.12 6.07
N ASP A 60 4.25 1.40 6.38
CA ASP A 60 3.17 1.86 7.26
C ASP A 60 1.81 1.66 6.61
N MET A 61 0.88 1.07 7.36
CA MET A 61 -0.50 1.03 6.92
C MET A 61 -1.21 2.31 7.32
N ARG A 62 -1.57 3.10 6.31
CA ARG A 62 -2.09 4.46 6.47
C ARG A 62 -3.61 4.51 6.51
N TYR A 63 -4.14 5.42 7.32
CA TYR A 63 -5.56 5.73 7.34
C TYR A 63 -5.85 7.20 7.62
N ARG A 64 -7.08 7.62 7.35
CA ARG A 64 -7.62 8.96 7.63
C ARG A 64 -8.97 8.82 8.33
N ILE A 65 -9.29 9.77 9.21
CA ILE A 65 -10.63 9.85 9.82
C ILE A 65 -11.35 11.05 9.19
N ALA A 66 -12.00 10.82 8.05
CA ALA A 66 -12.55 11.90 7.23
C ALA A 66 -13.68 12.66 7.94
N TYR A 67 -14.47 11.98 8.77
CA TYR A 67 -15.56 12.60 9.53
C TYR A 67 -15.10 13.48 10.72
N GLN A 68 -13.79 13.49 11.02
CA GLN A 68 -13.20 14.38 12.03
C GLN A 68 -12.25 15.39 11.37
N ASP A 69 -11.25 14.88 10.68
CA ASP A 69 -10.25 15.66 9.95
C ASP A 69 -9.61 14.76 8.88
N GLY A 70 -10.05 14.94 7.63
CA GLY A 70 -9.53 14.19 6.49
C GLY A 70 -8.12 14.59 6.06
N SER A 71 -7.57 15.71 6.55
CA SER A 71 -6.23 16.18 6.20
C SER A 71 -5.13 15.38 6.91
N GLN A 72 -5.43 14.83 8.09
CA GLN A 72 -4.49 14.07 8.91
C GLN A 72 -4.31 12.64 8.40
N ILE A 73 -3.10 12.33 7.96
CA ILE A 73 -2.64 10.95 7.75
C ILE A 73 -2.27 10.37 9.11
N ARG A 74 -2.80 9.19 9.40
CA ARG A 74 -2.47 8.39 10.58
C ARG A 74 -1.95 7.03 10.13
N VAL A 75 -1.24 6.35 11.04
CA VAL A 75 -0.67 5.02 10.81
C VAL A 75 -1.18 4.07 11.89
N TYR A 76 -1.53 2.84 11.51
CA TYR A 76 -1.92 1.82 12.48
C TYR A 76 -0.73 1.40 13.36
N ALA A 77 -0.91 1.45 14.68
CA ALA A 77 0.16 1.13 15.63
C ALA A 77 0.60 -0.34 15.61
N ASN A 78 -0.33 -1.27 15.34
CA ASN A 78 -0.10 -2.72 15.43
C ASN A 78 -0.35 -3.44 14.09
N SER A 79 -0.27 -2.71 12.97
CA SER A 79 -0.53 -3.27 11.64
C SER A 79 0.35 -2.59 10.61
N ARG A 80 1.11 -3.38 9.84
CA ARG A 80 1.98 -2.89 8.76
C ARG A 80 1.97 -3.82 7.57
N TRP A 81 2.39 -3.30 6.44
CA TRP A 81 2.74 -4.11 5.28
C TRP A 81 4.10 -4.80 5.48
N ILE A 82 4.34 -5.89 4.76
CA ILE A 82 5.64 -6.56 4.74
C ILE A 82 6.67 -5.80 3.89
N ALA A 83 6.19 -5.03 2.90
CA ALA A 83 6.96 -4.19 2.00
C ALA A 83 6.14 -2.92 1.67
N PRO A 84 6.76 -1.85 1.15
CA PRO A 84 6.03 -0.66 0.71
C PRO A 84 4.89 -1.00 -0.27
N PRO A 85 3.71 -0.33 -0.20
CA PRO A 85 2.56 -0.67 -1.03
C PRO A 85 2.82 -0.69 -2.55
N ALA A 86 3.69 0.20 -3.05
CA ALA A 86 4.07 0.21 -4.46
C ALA A 86 4.84 -1.06 -4.87
N GLU A 87 5.68 -1.61 -3.98
CA GLU A 87 6.39 -2.86 -4.24
C GLU A 87 5.42 -4.05 -4.26
N LEU A 88 4.49 -4.12 -3.31
CA LEU A 88 3.44 -5.14 -3.27
C LEU A 88 2.58 -5.13 -4.54
N LEU A 89 2.13 -3.93 -4.96
CA LEU A 89 1.38 -3.77 -6.21
C LEU A 89 2.23 -4.14 -7.44
N SER A 90 3.52 -3.77 -7.46
CA SER A 90 4.41 -4.14 -8.56
C SER A 90 4.56 -5.66 -8.67
N GLN A 91 4.65 -6.38 -7.55
CA GLN A 91 4.72 -7.83 -7.53
C GLN A 91 3.42 -8.46 -8.04
N GLN A 92 2.26 -8.00 -7.57
CA GLN A 92 0.96 -8.48 -8.05
C GLN A 92 0.82 -8.29 -9.56
N LEU A 93 1.14 -7.11 -10.08
CA LEU A 93 1.08 -6.83 -11.52
C LEU A 93 1.97 -7.76 -12.34
N ARG A 94 3.18 -8.09 -11.86
CA ARG A 94 4.08 -9.07 -12.52
C ARG A 94 3.53 -10.49 -12.48
N GLN A 95 2.74 -10.83 -11.47
CA GLN A 95 2.09 -12.13 -11.37
C GLN A 95 0.83 -12.21 -12.24
N SER A 96 0.09 -11.11 -12.38
CA SER A 96 -1.16 -11.05 -13.14
C SER A 96 -0.98 -10.86 -14.65
N PHE A 97 0.14 -10.28 -15.09
CA PHE A 97 0.37 -9.93 -16.49
C PHE A 97 1.62 -10.59 -17.09
N ALA A 98 1.50 -11.04 -18.33
CA ALA A 98 2.61 -11.40 -19.18
C ALA A 98 3.04 -10.17 -20.01
N PHE A 99 3.99 -9.41 -19.48
CA PHE A 99 4.54 -8.22 -20.15
C PHE A 99 5.50 -8.59 -21.28
N ASP A 100 5.42 -7.87 -22.39
CA ASP A 100 6.37 -7.99 -23.50
C ASP A 100 7.63 -7.15 -23.25
N ASN A 101 8.73 -7.81 -22.87
CA ASN A 101 10.01 -7.16 -22.63
C ASN A 101 10.65 -6.56 -23.90
N ALA A 102 10.24 -6.98 -25.10
CA ALA A 102 10.72 -6.44 -26.37
C ALA A 102 9.92 -5.22 -26.84
N SER A 103 8.80 -4.90 -26.17
CA SER A 103 7.93 -3.80 -26.59
C SER A 103 8.63 -2.44 -26.50
N PRO A 104 8.48 -1.57 -27.53
CA PRO A 104 8.99 -0.20 -27.48
C PRO A 104 8.29 0.62 -26.39
N CYS A 105 7.00 0.32 -26.12
CA CYS A 105 6.19 0.98 -25.11
C CYS A 105 6.63 0.63 -23.69
N ARG A 106 7.16 1.61 -22.96
CA ARG A 106 7.47 1.51 -21.53
C ARG A 106 6.28 1.96 -20.69
N LEU A 107 5.63 1.03 -20.01
CA LEU A 107 4.65 1.33 -18.96
C LEU A 107 5.36 1.62 -17.64
N SER A 108 5.19 2.83 -17.12
CA SER A 108 5.61 3.23 -15.78
C SER A 108 4.37 3.61 -14.97
N LEU A 109 4.29 3.12 -13.75
CA LEU A 109 3.17 3.39 -12.85
C LEU A 109 3.67 4.19 -11.64
N GLU A 110 2.82 5.04 -11.08
CA GLU A 110 3.05 5.74 -9.83
C GLU A 110 1.82 5.61 -8.93
N LEU A 111 2.00 5.01 -7.76
CA LEU A 111 0.98 4.92 -6.73
C LEU A 111 0.93 6.23 -5.94
N THR A 112 -0.17 6.95 -6.04
CA THR A 112 -0.35 8.29 -5.46
C THR A 112 -1.25 8.30 -4.23
N ARG A 113 -2.13 7.29 -4.09
CA ARG A 113 -2.95 7.09 -2.89
C ARG A 113 -3.10 5.60 -2.60
N PHE A 114 -2.99 5.26 -1.32
CA PHE A 114 -3.21 3.91 -0.80
C PHE A 114 -3.55 4.02 0.70
N ASP A 115 -4.74 4.52 0.99
CA ASP A 115 -5.18 4.85 2.35
C ASP A 115 -6.52 4.17 2.64
N GLN A 116 -6.74 3.74 3.90
CA GLN A 116 -8.10 3.51 4.41
C GLN A 116 -8.70 4.83 4.91
N ILE A 117 -9.96 5.09 4.59
CA ILE A 117 -10.65 6.33 4.91
C ILE A 117 -11.89 5.98 5.72
N PHE A 118 -11.95 6.48 6.96
CA PHE A 118 -13.11 6.32 7.82
C PHE A 118 -14.12 7.44 7.54
N ASP A 119 -15.28 7.05 7.02
CA ASP A 119 -16.42 7.92 6.77
C ASP A 119 -17.27 8.11 8.03
N SER A 120 -17.21 7.16 8.96
CA SER A 120 -17.81 7.24 10.30
C SER A 120 -17.06 6.33 11.28
N ALA A 121 -17.49 6.29 12.53
CA ALA A 121 -16.93 5.35 13.52
C ALA A 121 -17.21 3.87 13.18
N THR A 122 -18.17 3.59 12.30
CA THR A 122 -18.62 2.23 11.95
C THR A 122 -18.44 1.88 10.48
N ALA A 123 -18.05 2.84 9.64
CA ALA A 123 -17.89 2.67 8.20
C ALA A 123 -16.57 3.26 7.71
N SER A 124 -15.92 2.54 6.80
CA SER A 124 -14.73 3.01 6.11
C SER A 124 -14.67 2.39 4.73
N HIS A 125 -13.99 3.07 3.81
CA HIS A 125 -13.58 2.54 2.52
C HIS A 125 -12.06 2.63 2.40
N VAL A 126 -11.51 2.09 1.33
CA VAL A 126 -10.13 2.30 0.93
C VAL A 126 -10.13 3.07 -0.38
N SER A 127 -9.11 3.88 -0.57
CA SER A 127 -8.94 4.67 -1.78
C SER A 127 -7.57 4.42 -2.37
N ILE A 128 -7.54 3.99 -3.63
CA ILE A 128 -6.33 3.67 -4.38
C ILE A 128 -6.29 4.58 -5.61
N GLN A 129 -5.19 5.31 -5.78
CA GLN A 129 -4.96 6.13 -6.97
C GLN A 129 -3.62 5.78 -7.60
N LEU A 130 -3.66 5.56 -8.91
CA LEU A 130 -2.54 5.12 -9.71
C LEU A 130 -2.45 5.97 -10.98
N ASN A 131 -1.29 6.59 -11.21
CA ASN A 131 -0.99 7.24 -12.47
C ASN A 131 -0.20 6.27 -13.35
N ALA A 132 -0.68 6.03 -14.56
CA ALA A 132 0.01 5.23 -15.55
C ALA A 132 0.52 6.12 -16.68
N VAL A 133 1.76 5.90 -17.09
CA VAL A 133 2.39 6.58 -18.22
C VAL A 133 3.01 5.54 -19.13
N VAL A 134 2.64 5.56 -20.41
CA VAL A 134 3.30 4.80 -21.46
C VAL A 134 4.10 5.74 -22.34
N ARG A 135 5.34 5.38 -22.69
CA ARG A 135 6.16 6.08 -23.68
C ARG A 135 6.81 5.12 -24.65
N ASP A 136 6.81 5.46 -25.94
CA ASP A 136 7.45 4.69 -27.02
C ASP A 136 8.69 5.41 -27.62
N GLY A 137 9.12 6.51 -26.99
CA GLY A 137 10.18 7.38 -27.48
C GLY A 137 9.64 8.78 -27.78
N ALA A 138 8.97 8.93 -28.93
CA ALA A 138 8.43 10.21 -29.38
C ALA A 138 7.01 10.47 -28.88
N HIS A 139 6.23 9.43 -28.61
CA HIS A 139 4.86 9.53 -28.16
C HIS A 139 4.71 9.05 -26.71
N GLY A 140 3.67 9.55 -26.07
CA GLY A 140 3.29 9.11 -24.75
C GLY A 140 1.81 9.23 -24.51
N ALA A 141 1.28 8.31 -23.71
CA ALA A 141 -0.09 8.33 -23.20
C ALA A 141 -0.03 8.28 -21.68
N GLN A 142 -1.01 8.91 -21.04
CA GLN A 142 -1.18 8.84 -19.60
C GLN A 142 -2.63 8.57 -19.24
N GLN A 143 -2.84 7.85 -18.15
CA GLN A 143 -4.16 7.57 -17.60
C GLN A 143 -4.09 7.52 -16.09
N GLN A 144 -5.08 8.11 -15.42
CA GLN A 144 -5.25 7.98 -13.99
C GLN A 144 -6.33 6.94 -13.69
N PHE A 145 -6.05 6.05 -12.75
CA PHE A 145 -7.00 5.10 -12.20
C PHE A 145 -7.31 5.48 -10.75
N SER A 146 -8.59 5.45 -10.39
CA SER A 146 -9.06 5.65 -9.02
C SER A 146 -10.03 4.53 -8.68
N ILE A 147 -9.76 3.81 -7.61
CA ILE A 147 -10.59 2.71 -7.12
C ILE A 147 -10.90 2.97 -5.66
N ASP A 148 -12.19 2.97 -5.32
CA ASP A 148 -12.67 3.05 -3.95
C ASP A 148 -13.47 1.79 -3.62
N VAL A 149 -13.11 1.12 -2.52
CA VAL A 149 -13.74 -0.15 -2.11
C VAL A 149 -14.18 -0.07 -0.65
N PRO A 150 -15.45 -0.34 -0.32
CA PRO A 150 -15.89 -0.42 1.07
C PRO A 150 -15.09 -1.46 1.85
N ALA A 151 -14.59 -1.09 3.03
CA ALA A 151 -13.93 -2.03 3.92
C ALA A 151 -14.98 -2.89 4.65
N PRO A 152 -14.84 -4.23 4.68
CA PRO A 152 -15.79 -5.11 5.37
C PRO A 152 -15.91 -4.84 6.89
N SER A 153 -14.90 -4.19 7.47
CA SER A 153 -14.93 -3.73 8.85
C SER A 153 -14.08 -2.45 9.02
N PRO A 154 -14.43 -1.57 9.98
CA PRO A 154 -13.73 -0.31 10.23
C PRO A 154 -12.47 -0.53 11.08
N ASN A 155 -11.58 -1.40 10.61
CA ASN A 155 -10.31 -1.70 11.27
C ASN A 155 -9.23 -2.05 10.23
N ALA A 156 -8.01 -2.27 10.73
CA ALA A 156 -6.85 -2.63 9.94
C ALA A 156 -7.09 -3.83 9.01
N GLN A 157 -7.66 -4.93 9.52
CA GLN A 157 -7.92 -6.14 8.74
C GLN A 157 -8.94 -5.90 7.63
N GLY A 158 -9.99 -5.12 7.90
CA GLY A 158 -10.95 -4.69 6.88
C GLY A 158 -10.30 -3.82 5.80
N GLY A 159 -9.39 -2.91 6.20
CA GLY A 159 -8.59 -2.10 5.29
C GLY A 159 -7.69 -2.95 4.38
N VAL A 160 -6.97 -3.93 4.94
CA VAL A 160 -6.14 -4.87 4.16
C VAL A 160 -6.97 -5.60 3.12
N SER A 161 -8.10 -6.19 3.53
CA SER A 161 -8.99 -6.93 2.63
C SER A 161 -9.49 -6.06 1.46
N ALA A 162 -9.94 -4.84 1.76
CA ALA A 162 -10.41 -3.93 0.72
C ALA A 162 -9.28 -3.38 -0.16
N LEU A 163 -8.08 -3.13 0.37
CA LEU A 163 -6.92 -2.68 -0.42
C LEU A 163 -6.43 -3.76 -1.40
N ILE A 164 -6.44 -5.03 -0.98
CA ILE A 164 -6.14 -6.16 -1.88
C ILE A 164 -7.19 -6.25 -2.98
N ALA A 165 -8.48 -6.26 -2.60
CA ALA A 165 -9.58 -6.31 -3.57
C ALA A 165 -9.59 -5.12 -4.53
N GLY A 166 -9.27 -3.91 -4.06
CA GLY A 166 -9.14 -2.72 -4.90
C GLY A 166 -7.93 -2.79 -5.83
N SER A 167 -6.83 -3.41 -5.40
CA SER A 167 -5.66 -3.63 -6.25
C SER A 167 -5.95 -4.65 -7.35
N ASP A 168 -6.71 -5.71 -7.05
CA ASP A 168 -7.21 -6.64 -8.08
C ASP A 168 -8.12 -5.95 -9.10
N GLN A 169 -8.96 -5.00 -8.65
CA GLN A 169 -9.84 -4.22 -9.55
C GLN A 169 -9.07 -3.30 -10.51
N LEU A 170 -7.81 -2.96 -10.24
CA LEU A 170 -6.97 -2.19 -11.18
C LEU A 170 -6.54 -3.01 -12.40
N LEU A 171 -6.54 -4.33 -12.32
CA LEU A 171 -5.98 -5.20 -13.36
C LEU A 171 -6.74 -5.05 -14.69
N ALA A 172 -8.06 -5.24 -14.67
CA ALA A 172 -8.89 -5.15 -15.87
C ALA A 172 -8.82 -3.79 -16.59
N PRO A 173 -9.01 -2.63 -15.92
CA PRO A 173 -8.95 -1.33 -16.59
C PRO A 173 -7.54 -0.99 -17.08
N LEU A 174 -6.48 -1.40 -16.36
CA LEU A 174 -5.11 -1.22 -16.83
C LEU A 174 -4.83 -2.03 -18.11
N ALA A 175 -5.27 -3.30 -18.14
CA ALA A 175 -5.15 -4.14 -19.33
C ALA A 175 -5.91 -3.56 -20.52
N GLN A 176 -7.16 -3.15 -20.30
CA GLN A 176 -7.99 -2.55 -21.34
C GLN A 176 -7.36 -1.27 -21.90
N TRP A 177 -6.87 -0.38 -21.04
CA TRP A 177 -6.23 0.86 -21.48
C TRP A 177 -4.95 0.58 -22.29
N THR A 178 -4.09 -0.32 -21.81
CA THR A 178 -2.83 -0.63 -22.50
C THR A 178 -3.04 -1.31 -23.85
N GLN A 179 -4.10 -2.12 -24.01
CA GLN A 179 -4.45 -2.75 -25.28
C GLN A 179 -4.96 -1.76 -26.35
N GLN A 180 -5.39 -0.56 -25.94
CA GLN A 180 -5.81 0.50 -26.87
C GLN A 180 -4.63 1.29 -27.44
N LEU A 181 -3.42 1.08 -26.93
CA LEU A 181 -2.22 1.80 -27.35
C LEU A 181 -1.57 1.10 -28.55
N ASP A 182 -1.16 1.88 -29.55
CA ASP A 182 -0.38 1.36 -30.67
C ASP A 182 1.09 1.21 -30.26
N CYS A 183 1.44 0.01 -29.79
CA CYS A 183 2.78 -0.33 -29.33
C CYS A 183 3.62 -1.07 -30.37
N LYS A 184 3.33 -0.86 -31.66
CA LYS A 184 4.08 -1.49 -32.75
C LYS A 184 5.52 -0.96 -32.81
N PRO A 185 6.54 -1.82 -32.96
CA PRO A 185 7.91 -1.36 -33.21
C PRO A 185 7.96 -0.52 -34.50
N PRO A 186 8.77 0.56 -34.55
CA PRO A 186 8.93 1.36 -35.75
C PRO A 186 9.35 0.45 -36.90
N GLN A 187 8.62 0.49 -38.02
CA GLN A 187 8.98 -0.29 -39.20
C GLN A 187 10.31 0.23 -39.71
N ALA A 188 11.33 -0.64 -39.76
CA ALA A 188 12.60 -0.31 -40.41
C ALA A 188 12.30 0.08 -41.85
N SER A 189 12.62 1.33 -42.22
CA SER A 189 12.56 1.76 -43.62
C SER A 189 13.70 1.06 -44.38
N PRO A 190 13.44 0.51 -45.58
CA PRO A 190 14.44 -0.18 -46.39
C PRO A 190 15.56 0.73 -46.89
#